data_AF-A0A950T1N2-F1
#
_entry.id   AF-A0A950T1N2-F1
#
_cell.length_a   1.000
_cell.length_b   1.000
_cell.length_c   1.000
_cell.angle_alpha   90.00
_cell.angle_beta   90.00
_cell.angle_gamma   90.00
#
_symmetry.space_group_name_H-M   'P 1'
#
loop_
_entity.id
_entity.type
_entity.pdbx_description
1 polymer ?
#
loop_
_entity_poly.entity_id
_entity_poly.type
_entity_poly.pdbx_seq_one_letter_code
_entity_poly.pdbx_strand_id
1 'polypeptide(L)'
;MRTKSILDVMMAVGGLWTAISSANAAAYTFTQIDVPGATAEAHGINDAGDIVGWFASTTGTHGFLDSGGSFTQIDAPPNPIAPNATDTMPSGINDAGQIVGTFNSISGGNHGFLYTGGSFTQFDVPGATLGTLAYGINNVGQIVGTFDYHGFLDTSGSFTQIDVPGAFFTAA
;
A
#
# COMPACT_ATOMS: atom_id res chain seq x y z
N MET A 1 -2.11 -56.69 -25.28
CA MET A 1 -1.36 -55.46 -25.55
C MET A 1 -2.12 -54.70 -26.64
N ARG A 2 -2.70 -53.53 -26.31
CA ARG A 2 -3.48 -52.73 -27.28
C ARG A 2 -2.63 -51.59 -27.83
N THR A 3 -2.80 -51.38 -29.13
CA THR A 3 -2.04 -50.62 -30.13
C THR A 3 -2.33 -49.11 -30.18
N LYS A 4 -1.37 -48.35 -30.74
CA LYS A 4 -1.50 -47.20 -31.69
C LYS A 4 -0.10 -46.57 -31.87
N SER A 5 0.65 -46.80 -32.95
CA SER A 5 0.58 -46.32 -34.35
C SER A 5 1.36 -45.01 -34.59
N ILE A 6 2.42 -45.17 -35.39
CA ILE A 6 3.37 -44.24 -36.01
C ILE A 6 2.71 -43.07 -36.76
N LEU A 7 3.32 -41.87 -36.69
CA LEU A 7 3.65 -41.05 -37.86
C LEU A 7 4.75 -40.02 -37.54
N ASP A 8 6.00 -40.41 -37.76
CA ASP A 8 7.12 -39.48 -38.02
C ASP A 8 7.13 -39.13 -39.51
N VAL A 9 7.30 -37.86 -39.84
CA VAL A 9 7.85 -37.42 -41.13
C VAL A 9 9.02 -36.48 -40.82
N MET A 10 10.22 -37.03 -40.88
CA MET A 10 11.49 -36.31 -40.96
C MET A 10 11.59 -35.56 -42.29
N MET A 11 12.26 -34.40 -42.32
CA MET A 11 13.44 -34.21 -43.19
C MET A 11 14.38 -33.13 -42.64
N ALA A 12 15.64 -33.51 -42.56
CA ALA A 12 16.78 -32.68 -42.24
C ALA A 12 17.18 -31.78 -43.43
N VAL A 13 17.62 -30.56 -43.15
CA VAL A 13 18.66 -29.87 -43.93
C VAL A 13 19.63 -29.25 -42.93
N GLY A 14 20.91 -29.58 -43.08
CA GLY A 14 21.96 -29.29 -42.11
C GLY A 14 22.37 -27.83 -42.00
N GLY A 15 23.11 -27.54 -40.94
CA GLY A 15 23.90 -26.31 -40.80
C GLY A 15 23.76 -25.67 -39.43
N LEU A 16 24.90 -25.60 -38.75
CA LEU A 16 25.20 -24.75 -37.59
C LEU A 16 24.52 -25.09 -36.25
N TRP A 17 25.34 -25.68 -35.39
CA TRP A 17 25.28 -25.49 -33.95
C TRP A 17 25.35 -24.00 -33.62
N THR A 18 24.22 -23.38 -33.34
CA THR A 18 24.16 -22.33 -32.33
C THR A 18 23.15 -22.80 -31.30
N ALA A 19 23.64 -23.26 -30.15
CA ALA A 19 22.86 -23.17 -28.95
C ALA A 19 22.49 -21.69 -28.80
N ILE A 20 21.25 -21.34 -29.14
CA ILE A 20 20.67 -20.14 -28.57
C ILE A 20 20.58 -20.52 -27.10
N SER A 21 21.51 -20.02 -26.28
CA SER A 21 21.26 -19.94 -24.85
C SER A 21 19.94 -19.20 -24.76
N SER A 22 18.85 -19.91 -24.46
CA SER A 22 17.66 -19.26 -23.98
C SER A 22 18.15 -18.47 -22.79
N ALA A 23 18.22 -17.14 -22.93
CA ALA A 23 18.43 -16.28 -21.79
C ALA A 23 17.44 -16.79 -20.74
N ASN A 24 17.94 -17.18 -19.56
CA ASN A 24 17.10 -17.53 -18.44
C ASN A 24 16.32 -16.25 -18.08
N ALA A 25 15.22 -16.01 -18.79
CA ALA A 25 14.24 -15.04 -18.38
C ALA A 25 13.75 -15.56 -17.03
N ALA A 26 14.02 -14.83 -15.97
CA ALA A 26 13.46 -15.14 -14.67
C ALA A 26 11.96 -15.32 -14.85
N ALA A 27 11.44 -16.50 -14.50
CA ALA A 27 10.01 -16.73 -14.50
C ALA A 27 9.44 -15.92 -13.33
N TYR A 28 8.82 -14.78 -13.63
CA TYR A 28 8.08 -14.01 -12.65
C TYR A 28 6.69 -14.59 -12.50
N THR A 29 6.31 -14.93 -11.28
CA THR A 29 4.92 -15.22 -10.92
C THR A 29 4.29 -13.95 -10.37
N PHE A 30 3.17 -13.55 -10.93
CA PHE A 30 2.38 -12.43 -10.43
C PHE A 30 1.23 -12.97 -9.58
N THR A 31 1.07 -12.41 -8.39
CA THR A 31 -0.14 -12.62 -7.56
C THR A 31 -1.03 -11.40 -7.75
N GLN A 32 -2.27 -11.63 -8.15
CA GLN A 32 -3.25 -10.57 -8.32
C GLN A 32 -3.95 -10.30 -6.99
N ILE A 33 -4.03 -9.02 -6.60
CA ILE A 33 -4.91 -8.58 -5.51
C ILE A 33 -6.27 -8.27 -6.14
N ASP A 34 -7.20 -9.21 -6.02
CA ASP A 34 -8.55 -9.04 -6.56
C ASP A 34 -9.51 -8.57 -5.47
N VAL A 35 -10.04 -7.36 -5.64
CA VAL A 35 -11.18 -6.86 -4.88
C VAL A 35 -12.42 -6.94 -5.78
N PRO A 36 -13.38 -7.85 -5.51
CA PRO A 36 -14.53 -8.03 -6.37
C PRO A 36 -15.32 -6.74 -6.59
N GLY A 37 -15.45 -6.32 -7.85
CA GLY A 37 -16.23 -5.13 -8.22
C GLY A 37 -15.55 -3.79 -7.95
N ALA A 38 -14.26 -3.78 -7.60
CA ALA A 38 -13.50 -2.56 -7.33
C ALA A 38 -12.15 -2.56 -8.05
N THR A 39 -11.59 -1.37 -8.25
CA THR A 39 -10.17 -1.21 -8.61
C THR A 39 -9.40 -0.99 -7.31
N ALA A 40 -8.33 -1.76 -7.11
CA ALA A 40 -7.46 -1.67 -5.95
C ALA A 40 -6.09 -1.15 -6.34
N GLU A 41 -5.51 -0.32 -5.47
CA GLU A 41 -4.15 0.17 -5.57
C GLU A 41 -3.37 -0.27 -4.33
N ALA A 42 -2.22 -0.90 -4.55
CA ALA A 42 -1.27 -1.22 -3.49
C ALA A 42 -0.30 -0.04 -3.28
N HIS A 43 -0.09 0.35 -2.03
CA HIS A 43 0.73 1.52 -1.66
C HIS A 43 1.89 1.16 -0.72
N GLY A 44 1.76 0.13 0.11
CA GLY A 44 2.81 -0.30 1.04
C GLY A 44 2.99 -1.82 1.07
N ILE A 45 4.20 -2.28 1.36
CA ILE A 45 4.55 -3.69 1.56
C ILE A 45 5.61 -3.81 2.66
N ASN A 46 5.51 -4.83 3.53
CA ASN A 46 6.52 -5.15 4.55
C ASN A 46 7.36 -6.39 4.17
N ASP A 47 8.37 -6.74 4.99
CA ASP A 47 9.26 -7.89 4.72
C ASP A 47 8.55 -9.25 4.80
N ALA A 48 7.38 -9.33 5.46
CA ALA A 48 6.53 -10.52 5.48
C ALA A 48 5.72 -10.69 4.19
N GLY A 49 5.72 -9.69 3.30
CA GLY A 49 4.93 -9.66 2.09
C GLY A 49 3.48 -9.24 2.32
N ASP A 50 3.17 -8.66 3.48
CA ASP A 50 1.86 -8.05 3.73
C ASP A 50 1.75 -6.75 2.94
N ILE A 51 0.67 -6.58 2.21
CA ILE A 51 0.45 -5.44 1.32
C ILE A 51 -0.70 -4.60 1.86
N VAL A 52 -0.51 -3.28 1.90
CA VAL A 52 -1.58 -2.33 2.22
C VAL A 52 -1.87 -1.43 1.04
N GLY A 53 -3.10 -0.95 0.98
CA GLY A 53 -3.55 -0.07 -0.07
C GLY A 53 -5.00 0.30 0.12
N TRP A 54 -5.64 0.74 -0.95
CA TRP A 54 -7.05 1.08 -0.94
C TRP A 54 -7.75 0.67 -2.23
N PHE A 55 -9.07 0.58 -2.17
CA PHE A 55 -9.93 0.29 -3.32
C PHE A 55 -11.15 1.21 -3.32
N ALA A 56 -11.61 1.55 -4.53
CA ALA A 56 -12.77 2.42 -4.70
C ALA A 56 -14.08 1.58 -4.78
N SER A 57 -15.11 2.02 -4.07
CA SER A 57 -16.47 1.45 -4.12
C SER A 57 -17.51 2.54 -4.38
N THR A 58 -18.79 2.15 -4.45
CA THR A 58 -19.91 3.11 -4.57
C THR A 58 -20.12 3.95 -3.30
N THR A 59 -19.57 3.53 -2.15
CA THR A 59 -19.72 4.21 -0.86
C THR A 59 -18.49 5.03 -0.46
N GLY A 60 -17.42 4.98 -1.26
CA GLY A 60 -16.18 5.73 -1.02
C GLY A 60 -14.93 4.88 -1.22
N THR A 61 -13.81 5.36 -0.69
CA THR A 61 -12.51 4.68 -0.76
C THR A 61 -12.26 3.90 0.53
N HIS A 62 -11.96 2.62 0.40
CA HIS A 62 -11.74 1.72 1.53
C HIS A 62 -10.31 1.26 1.59
N GLY A 63 -9.74 1.23 2.80
CA GLY A 63 -8.41 0.68 3.01
C GLY A 63 -8.41 -0.84 3.01
N PHE A 64 -7.28 -1.45 2.71
CA PHE A 64 -7.10 -2.89 2.87
C PHE A 64 -5.70 -3.28 3.36
N LEU A 65 -5.65 -4.47 3.93
CA LEU A 65 -4.46 -5.28 4.19
C LEU A 65 -4.65 -6.64 3.51
N ASP A 66 -3.72 -7.02 2.66
CA ASP A 66 -3.62 -8.35 2.08
C ASP A 66 -2.41 -9.07 2.68
N SER A 67 -2.67 -10.14 3.45
CA SER A 67 -1.63 -10.98 4.05
C SER A 67 -1.64 -12.35 3.39
N GLY A 68 -0.79 -12.54 2.39
CA GLY A 68 -0.67 -13.80 1.65
C GLY A 68 -1.96 -14.26 0.96
N GLY A 69 -2.78 -13.32 0.47
CA GLY A 69 -4.10 -13.57 -0.13
C GLY A 69 -5.27 -13.47 0.86
N SER A 70 -5.00 -13.25 2.16
CA SER A 70 -6.03 -12.97 3.15
C SER A 70 -6.33 -11.47 3.20
N PHE A 71 -7.44 -11.09 2.55
CA PHE A 71 -7.89 -9.70 2.48
C PHE A 71 -8.65 -9.26 3.72
N THR A 72 -8.24 -8.13 4.30
CA THR A 72 -8.90 -7.46 5.43
C THR A 72 -9.17 -6.00 5.07
N GLN A 73 -10.42 -5.57 5.16
CA GLN A 73 -10.79 -4.17 4.98
C GLN A 73 -10.42 -3.34 6.22
N ILE A 74 -9.86 -2.16 6.01
CA ILE A 74 -9.43 -1.21 7.04
C ILE A 74 -10.11 0.12 6.77
N ASP A 75 -11.16 0.40 7.52
CA ASP A 75 -11.86 1.68 7.48
C ASP A 75 -11.79 2.39 8.83
N ALA A 76 -11.74 3.73 8.79
CA ALA A 76 -11.90 4.54 9.98
C ALA A 76 -13.27 4.27 10.65
N PRO A 77 -13.32 3.94 11.95
CA PRO A 77 -14.58 3.61 12.60
C PRO A 77 -15.45 4.88 12.76
N PRO A 78 -16.78 4.78 12.55
CA PRO A 78 -17.66 5.94 12.51
C PRO A 78 -17.80 6.69 13.84
N ASN A 79 -17.47 6.07 14.97
CA ASN A 79 -17.55 6.68 16.29
C ASN A 79 -16.45 6.09 17.20
N PRO A 80 -15.71 6.90 17.99
CA PRO A 80 -15.70 8.37 18.05
C PRO A 80 -14.80 9.02 17.00
N ILE A 81 -14.19 8.24 16.10
CA ILE A 81 -13.08 8.70 15.27
C ILE A 81 -13.58 9.49 14.06
N ALA A 82 -14.43 8.91 13.23
CA ALA A 82 -14.76 9.52 11.95
C ALA A 82 -16.24 9.41 11.57
N PRO A 83 -17.13 10.23 12.17
CA PRO A 83 -18.54 10.23 11.83
C PRO A 83 -18.73 10.52 10.33
N ASN A 84 -19.12 9.48 9.58
CA ASN A 84 -19.28 9.50 8.13
C ASN A 84 -17.98 9.70 7.33
N ALA A 85 -16.83 9.18 7.80
CA ALA A 85 -15.69 8.98 6.91
C ALA A 85 -16.12 8.18 5.69
N THR A 86 -15.74 8.67 4.51
CA THR A 86 -15.98 7.99 3.24
C THR A 86 -14.69 7.44 2.65
N ASP A 87 -13.54 7.94 3.09
CA ASP A 87 -12.26 7.62 2.49
C ASP A 87 -11.25 7.23 3.58
N THR A 88 -10.76 6.00 3.51
CA THR A 88 -9.62 5.50 4.28
C THR A 88 -8.54 5.02 3.32
N MET A 89 -7.36 5.64 3.39
CA MET A 89 -6.27 5.43 2.45
C MET A 89 -4.97 5.08 3.19
N PRO A 90 -4.74 3.79 3.49
CA PRO A 90 -3.44 3.29 3.93
C PRO A 90 -2.35 3.63 2.90
N SER A 91 -1.19 4.06 3.37
CA SER A 91 -0.05 4.47 2.55
C SER A 91 1.25 3.76 2.91
N GLY A 92 1.41 3.32 4.17
CA GLY A 92 2.61 2.64 4.62
C GLY A 92 2.32 1.54 5.64
N ILE A 93 3.20 0.53 5.67
CA ILE A 93 3.20 -0.57 6.63
C ILE A 93 4.64 -0.87 7.04
N ASN A 94 4.86 -1.23 8.31
CA ASN A 94 6.15 -1.73 8.79
C ASN A 94 6.13 -3.23 9.13
N ASP A 95 7.28 -3.80 9.49
CA ASP A 95 7.41 -5.24 9.76
C ASP A 95 6.70 -5.71 11.04
N ALA A 96 6.29 -4.78 11.90
CA ALA A 96 5.45 -5.06 13.05
C ALA A 96 3.94 -5.09 12.69
N GLY A 97 3.59 -4.91 11.40
CA GLY A 97 2.22 -4.84 10.94
C GLY A 97 1.50 -3.55 11.32
N GLN A 98 2.26 -2.49 11.67
CA GLN A 98 1.70 -1.17 11.93
C GLN A 98 1.47 -0.47 10.60
N ILE A 99 0.27 0.05 10.40
CA ILE A 99 -0.17 0.65 9.15
C ILE A 99 -0.45 2.12 9.40
N VAL A 100 0.03 2.98 8.52
CA VAL A 100 -0.28 4.41 8.54
C VAL A 100 -0.99 4.83 7.27
N GLY A 101 -1.72 5.93 7.37
CA GLY A 101 -2.38 6.50 6.21
C GLY A 101 -3.17 7.74 6.56
N THR A 102 -4.05 8.08 5.63
CA THR A 102 -4.93 9.24 5.75
C THR A 102 -6.38 8.80 5.68
N PHE A 103 -7.25 9.46 6.43
CA PHE A 103 -8.70 9.34 6.26
C PHE A 103 -9.34 10.73 6.31
N ASN A 104 -10.55 10.86 5.75
CA ASN A 104 -11.30 12.11 5.79
C ASN A 104 -12.29 12.16 6.97
N SER A 105 -12.50 13.34 7.53
CA SER A 105 -13.61 13.61 8.45
C SER A 105 -14.35 14.89 8.06
N ILE A 106 -15.66 14.92 8.30
CA ILE A 106 -16.54 16.06 7.98
C ILE A 106 -16.07 17.37 8.63
N SER A 107 -15.41 17.31 9.79
CA SER A 107 -15.18 18.49 10.63
C SER A 107 -13.90 19.29 10.37
N GLY A 108 -12.98 18.84 9.50
CA GLY A 108 -11.68 19.52 9.48
C GLY A 108 -10.63 19.09 8.47
N GLY A 109 -10.97 18.29 7.46
CA GLY A 109 -10.01 17.89 6.42
C GLY A 109 -9.44 16.49 6.63
N ASN A 110 -8.23 16.29 6.13
CA ASN A 110 -7.54 15.00 6.18
C ASN A 110 -6.88 14.79 7.55
N HIS A 111 -6.98 13.58 8.06
CA HIS A 111 -6.40 13.17 9.33
C HIS A 111 -5.42 12.01 9.12
N GLY A 112 -4.32 12.03 9.87
CA GLY A 112 -3.41 10.90 9.93
C GLY A 112 -4.02 9.79 10.78
N PHE A 113 -3.71 8.53 10.45
CA PHE A 113 -4.01 7.42 11.33
C PHE A 113 -2.84 6.45 11.48
N LEU A 114 -2.82 5.77 12.62
CA LEU A 114 -2.03 4.59 12.91
C LEU A 114 -2.99 3.43 13.22
N TYR A 115 -2.91 2.36 12.46
CA TYR A 115 -3.62 1.12 12.70
C TYR A 115 -2.63 0.06 13.20
N THR A 116 -2.90 -0.52 14.36
CA THR A 116 -2.03 -1.53 14.99
C THR A 116 -2.88 -2.60 15.64
N GLY A 117 -2.72 -3.86 15.22
CA GLY A 117 -3.38 -5.01 15.84
C GLY A 117 -4.90 -4.86 15.96
N GLY A 118 -5.57 -4.31 14.95
CA GLY A 118 -7.02 -4.09 14.98
C GLY A 118 -7.47 -2.72 15.52
N SER A 119 -6.57 -1.96 16.15
CA SER A 119 -6.89 -0.67 16.76
C SER A 119 -6.55 0.48 15.83
N PHE A 120 -7.53 1.31 15.50
CA PHE A 120 -7.38 2.52 14.68
C PHE A 120 -7.19 3.73 15.59
N THR A 121 -6.11 4.48 15.41
CA THR A 121 -5.80 5.68 16.18
C THR A 121 -5.63 6.85 15.24
N GLN A 122 -6.46 7.88 15.37
CA GLN A 122 -6.27 9.16 14.68
C GLN A 122 -5.13 9.95 15.34
N PHE A 123 -4.37 10.68 14.53
CA PHE A 123 -3.48 11.74 14.99
C PHE A 123 -3.50 12.93 14.03
N ASP A 124 -3.20 14.10 14.58
CA ASP A 124 -3.05 15.34 13.83
C ASP A 124 -1.80 16.08 14.31
N VAL A 125 -1.06 16.69 13.39
CA VAL A 125 0.06 17.56 13.75
C VAL A 125 -0.49 18.77 14.53
N PRO A 126 0.06 19.09 15.72
CA PRO A 126 -0.41 20.23 16.50
C PRO A 126 -0.34 21.55 15.72
N GLY A 127 -1.49 22.21 15.58
CA GLY A 127 -1.61 23.48 14.86
C GLY A 127 -1.88 23.36 13.37
N ALA A 128 -1.97 22.15 12.81
CA ALA A 128 -2.40 21.95 11.42
C ALA A 128 -3.85 22.44 11.22
N THR A 129 -4.08 23.11 10.10
CA THR A 129 -5.36 23.72 9.74
C THR A 129 -5.94 23.20 8.41
N LEU A 130 -5.09 22.66 7.54
CA LEU A 130 -5.46 22.06 6.25
C LEU A 130 -5.49 20.52 6.30
N GLY A 131 -4.91 19.92 7.35
CA GLY A 131 -4.95 18.49 7.62
C GLY A 131 -3.58 17.87 7.79
N THR A 132 -3.57 16.61 8.19
CA THR A 132 -2.39 15.75 8.36
C THR A 132 -2.49 14.58 7.40
N LEU A 133 -1.46 14.38 6.58
CA LEU A 133 -1.37 13.26 5.65
C LEU A 133 -0.15 12.42 6.01
N ALA A 134 -0.35 11.17 6.42
CA ALA A 134 0.73 10.23 6.70
C ALA A 134 1.06 9.41 5.46
N TYR A 135 2.36 9.28 5.14
CA TYR A 135 2.83 8.60 3.92
C TYR A 135 3.68 7.37 4.20
N GLY A 136 4.46 7.37 5.29
CA GLY A 136 5.39 6.29 5.57
C GLY A 136 5.56 6.04 7.04
N ILE A 137 5.89 4.79 7.38
CA ILE A 137 6.27 4.36 8.72
C ILE A 137 7.48 3.44 8.62
N ASN A 138 8.43 3.57 9.55
CA ASN A 138 9.59 2.66 9.62
C ASN A 138 9.43 1.62 10.75
N ASN A 139 10.36 0.66 10.83
CA ASN A 139 10.33 -0.44 11.80
C ASN A 139 10.52 -0.02 13.27
N VAL A 140 10.94 1.23 13.53
CA VAL A 140 10.99 1.79 14.90
C VAL A 140 9.75 2.63 15.22
N GLY A 141 8.74 2.63 14.34
CA GLY A 141 7.46 3.30 14.56
C GLY A 141 7.47 4.81 14.29
N GLN A 142 8.48 5.33 13.60
CA GLN A 142 8.49 6.72 13.19
C GLN A 142 7.65 6.91 11.94
N ILE A 143 6.84 7.97 11.91
CA ILE A 143 5.89 8.27 10.84
C ILE A 143 6.31 9.55 10.14
N VAL A 144 6.27 9.57 8.82
CA VAL A 144 6.52 10.77 8.00
C VAL A 144 5.31 11.11 7.15
N GLY A 145 5.21 12.39 6.80
CA GLY A 145 4.09 12.89 6.03
C GLY A 145 4.11 14.39 5.81
N THR A 146 2.93 14.96 5.52
CA THR A 146 2.75 16.40 5.35
C THR A 146 1.61 16.98 6.18
N PHE A 147 1.73 18.27 6.50
CA PHE A 147 0.68 19.10 7.08
C PHE A 147 0.88 20.55 6.62
N ASP A 148 -0.18 21.26 6.25
CA ASP A 148 -0.13 22.71 5.90
C ASP A 148 1.05 23.13 4.98
N TYR A 149 1.40 22.29 3.99
CA TYR A 149 2.55 22.44 3.07
C TYR A 149 3.95 22.18 3.65
N HIS A 150 4.04 21.73 4.89
CA HIS A 150 5.25 21.32 5.59
C HIS A 150 5.38 19.80 5.64
N GLY A 151 6.61 19.29 5.70
CA GLY A 151 6.86 17.90 6.06
C GLY A 151 6.79 17.72 7.56
N PHE A 152 6.50 16.51 8.04
CA PHE A 152 6.67 16.17 9.45
C PHE A 152 7.37 14.83 9.64
N LEU A 153 8.02 14.69 10.80
CA LEU A 153 8.40 13.42 11.42
C LEU A 153 7.68 13.31 12.77
N ASP A 154 6.92 12.25 12.97
CA ASP A 154 6.38 11.86 14.26
C ASP A 154 7.28 10.77 14.88
N THR A 155 7.74 11.01 16.10
CA THR A 155 8.38 10.00 16.95
C THR A 155 7.54 9.83 18.21
N SER A 156 6.64 8.85 18.19
CA SER A 156 5.78 8.49 19.34
C SER A 156 4.89 9.64 19.86
N GLY A 157 4.24 10.36 18.95
CA GLY A 157 3.40 11.53 19.23
C GLY A 157 4.17 12.85 19.34
N SER A 158 5.49 12.83 19.18
CA SER A 158 6.33 14.03 19.15
C SER A 158 6.62 14.43 17.70
N PHE A 159 5.93 15.48 17.24
CA PHE A 159 6.04 15.98 15.87
C PHE A 159 7.20 16.97 15.72
N THR A 160 8.04 16.71 14.73
CA THR A 160 9.08 17.62 14.23
C THR A 160 8.70 18.08 12.83
N GLN A 161 8.54 19.39 12.65
CA GLN A 161 8.36 20.00 11.34
C GLN A 161 9.65 19.89 10.53
N ILE A 162 9.52 19.49 9.26
CA ILE A 162 10.61 19.35 8.30
C ILE A 162 10.33 20.31 7.15
N ASP A 163 11.20 21.30 7.00
CA ASP A 163 11.16 22.25 5.89
C ASP A 163 12.48 22.29 5.15
N VAL A 164 12.39 22.30 3.82
CA VAL A 164 13.51 22.62 2.95
C VAL A 164 13.63 24.13 2.81
N PRO A 165 14.77 24.76 3.15
CA PRO A 165 14.94 26.21 3.05
C PRO A 165 14.64 26.75 1.64
N GLY A 166 13.74 27.73 1.57
CA GLY A 166 13.33 28.37 0.31
C GLY A 166 12.26 27.61 -0.48
N ALA A 167 11.78 26.47 0.00
CA ALA A 167 10.67 25.75 -0.62
C ALA A 167 9.32 26.35 -0.21
N PHE A 168 8.35 26.31 -1.14
CA PHE A 168 6.94 26.62 -0.85
C PHE A 168 6.16 25.40 -0.33
N PHE A 169 6.72 24.21 -0.50
CA PHE A 169 6.14 22.94 -0.09
C PHE A 169 7.25 21.94 0.23
N THR A 170 7.14 21.25 1.36
CA THR A 170 8.01 20.13 1.73
C THR A 170 7.16 18.90 2.00
N ALA A 171 7.58 17.74 1.51
CA ALA A 171 7.04 16.44 1.89
C ALA A 171 8.17 15.54 2.39
N ALA A 172 7.86 14.71 3.39
CA ALA A 172 8.78 13.78 4.03
C ALA A 172 8.30 12.33 3.85
#